data_AF-A0A2H0FP96-F1
#
_entry.id   AF-A0A2H0FP96-F1
#
_cell.length_a   1.000
_cell.length_b   1.000
_cell.length_c   1.000
_cell.angle_alpha   90.00
_cell.angle_beta   90.00
_cell.angle_gamma   90.00
#
_symmetry.space_group_name_H-M   'P 1'
#
loop_
_entity.id
_entity.type
_entity.pdbx_description
1 polymer ?
#
loop_
_entity_poly.entity_id
_entity_poly.type
_entity_poly.pdbx_seq_one_letter_code
_entity_poly.pdbx_strand_id
1 'polypeptide(L)'
;MFFSKKFTLLFVLSFSLCSSLIFSQEVGKIFDKEEANGLYGPVLESRIMNVDEFKALINLTTDKVMFRLENNQISILGDTRNLLYSNSKFIVSNQVFHMYSKSKVLELLNIGKSLIVTLENRKNVFSITVGDYTLEMSNPCPPFCD
;
A
#
# COMPACT_ATOMS: atom_id res chain seq x y z
N MET A 1 45.65 18.52 32.70
CA MET A 1 45.10 17.85 31.50
C MET A 1 43.77 18.51 31.16
N PHE A 2 43.81 19.63 30.44
CA PHE A 2 42.65 20.49 30.16
C PHE A 2 41.91 19.98 28.93
N PHE A 3 40.92 19.11 29.11
CA PHE A 3 39.93 18.86 28.07
C PHE A 3 39.03 20.09 27.97
N SER A 4 39.16 20.84 26.87
CA SER A 4 38.43 22.08 26.61
C SER A 4 36.92 21.81 26.58
N LYS A 5 36.17 22.43 27.50
CA LYS A 5 34.68 22.39 27.56
C LYS A 5 34.00 22.81 26.25
N LYS A 6 34.70 23.55 25.37
CA LYS A 6 34.19 23.93 24.05
C LYS A 6 34.18 22.76 23.06
N PHE A 7 35.07 21.77 23.23
CA PHE A 7 35.16 20.62 22.34
C PHE A 7 34.07 19.58 22.64
N THR A 8 33.68 19.45 23.91
CA THR A 8 32.59 18.56 24.34
C THR A 8 31.22 19.07 23.85
N LEU A 9 31.02 20.39 23.78
CA LEU A 9 29.76 20.99 23.31
C LEU A 9 29.52 20.75 21.82
N LEU A 10 30.59 20.77 21.00
CA LEU A 10 30.51 20.55 19.55
C LEU A 10 30.16 19.09 19.20
N PHE A 11 30.64 18.14 20.00
CA PHE A 11 30.39 16.71 19.78
C PHE A 11 28.93 16.34 20.07
N VAL A 12 28.33 16.92 21.12
CA VAL A 12 26.93 16.70 21.51
C VAL A 12 25.95 17.31 20.48
N LEU A 13 26.27 18.47 19.90
CA LEU A 13 25.46 19.10 18.85
C LEU A 13 25.47 18.31 17.52
N SER A 14 26.58 17.63 17.19
CA SER A 14 26.67 16.84 15.95
C SER A 14 25.86 15.53 16.00
N PHE A 15 25.69 14.94 17.19
CA PHE A 15 24.93 13.70 17.37
C PHE A 15 23.40 13.92 17.36
N SER A 16 22.95 15.17 17.54
CA SER A 16 21.52 15.53 17.58
C SER A 16 20.89 15.74 16.20
N LEU A 17 21.66 15.72 15.10
CA LEU A 17 21.16 15.99 13.75
C LEU A 17 20.86 14.72 12.91
N CYS A 18 21.13 13.52 13.44
CA CYS A 18 20.90 12.26 12.70
C CYS A 18 19.59 11.54 13.02
N SER A 19 18.76 12.05 13.93
CA SER A 19 17.60 11.31 14.46
C SER A 19 16.27 11.54 13.74
N SER A 20 16.21 12.27 12.62
CA SER A 20 14.93 12.61 11.96
C SER A 20 14.73 11.96 10.59
N LEU A 21 15.03 10.66 10.46
CA LEU A 21 14.59 9.85 9.31
C LEU A 21 13.97 8.54 9.82
N ILE A 22 12.85 8.64 10.54
CA ILE A 22 11.95 7.50 10.69
C ILE A 22 11.25 7.32 9.34
N PHE A 23 11.90 6.66 8.39
CA PHE A 23 11.22 6.19 7.20
C PHE A 23 10.21 5.13 7.64
N SER A 24 8.93 5.47 7.62
CA SER A 24 7.86 4.48 7.58
C SER A 24 8.16 3.54 6.39
N GLN A 25 8.26 2.24 6.64
CA GLN A 25 8.52 1.28 5.56
C GLN A 25 7.29 1.26 4.65
N GLU A 26 7.46 1.69 3.40
CA GLU A 26 6.38 1.64 2.42
C GLU A 26 5.98 0.18 2.15
N VAL A 27 4.69 -0.12 2.26
CA VAL A 27 4.13 -1.44 2.02
C VAL A 27 3.72 -1.56 0.56
N GLY A 28 4.29 -2.54 -0.11
CA GLY A 28 4.02 -2.87 -1.50
C GLY A 28 5.26 -2.79 -2.37
N LYS A 29 5.32 -3.71 -3.34
CA LYS A 29 6.37 -3.72 -4.36
C LYS A 29 5.75 -3.89 -5.74
N ILE A 30 6.18 -3.04 -6.66
CA ILE A 30 5.75 -3.06 -8.06
C ILE A 30 6.67 -4.00 -8.84
N PHE A 31 6.07 -4.85 -9.65
CA PHE A 31 6.71 -5.79 -10.56
C PHE A 31 6.17 -5.56 -11.97
N ASP A 32 6.92 -6.00 -12.98
CA ASP A 32 6.33 -6.21 -14.30
C ASP A 32 5.30 -7.34 -14.21
N LYS A 33 4.24 -7.25 -15.02
CA LYS A 33 3.11 -8.20 -14.98
C LYS A 33 3.56 -9.64 -15.23
N GLU A 34 4.50 -9.85 -16.14
CA GLU A 34 5.06 -11.18 -16.43
C GLU A 34 5.86 -11.72 -15.23
N GLU A 35 6.64 -10.86 -14.58
CA GLU A 35 7.40 -11.21 -13.38
C GLU A 35 6.46 -11.58 -12.22
N ALA A 36 5.41 -10.78 -11.98
CA ALA A 36 4.40 -11.06 -10.96
C ALA A 36 3.69 -12.40 -11.21
N ASN A 37 3.34 -12.71 -12.46
CA ASN A 37 2.76 -14.00 -12.83
C ASN A 37 3.72 -15.17 -12.52
N GLY A 38 5.02 -15.00 -12.80
CA GLY A 38 6.04 -16.01 -12.50
C GLY A 38 6.21 -16.25 -11.00
N LEU A 39 6.13 -15.20 -10.18
CA LEU A 39 6.34 -15.27 -8.73
C LEU A 39 5.11 -15.72 -7.95
N TYR A 40 3.92 -15.23 -8.32
CA TYR A 40 2.70 -15.36 -7.51
C TYR A 40 1.61 -16.22 -8.17
N GLY A 41 1.85 -16.69 -9.39
CA GLY A 41 0.93 -17.54 -10.15
C GLY A 41 -0.19 -16.75 -10.82
N PRO A 42 -1.15 -17.46 -11.44
CA PRO A 42 -2.22 -16.83 -12.22
C PRO A 42 -3.27 -16.15 -11.32
N VAL A 43 -4.00 -15.20 -11.92
CA VAL A 43 -5.17 -14.55 -11.33
C VAL A 43 -6.33 -15.54 -11.24
N LEU A 44 -6.94 -15.64 -10.06
CA LEU A 44 -8.09 -16.51 -9.77
C LEU A 44 -9.40 -15.75 -9.82
N GLU A 45 -9.38 -14.49 -9.38
CA GLU A 45 -10.54 -13.62 -9.31
C GLU A 45 -10.08 -12.19 -9.58
N SER A 46 -10.89 -11.41 -10.30
CA SER A 46 -10.55 -10.02 -10.60
C SER A 46 -11.76 -9.11 -10.63
N ARG A 47 -11.55 -7.85 -10.26
CA ARG A 47 -12.51 -6.76 -10.44
C ARG A 47 -11.84 -5.57 -11.11
N ILE A 48 -12.53 -4.99 -12.09
CA ILE A 48 -12.07 -3.81 -12.82
C ILE A 48 -12.71 -2.56 -12.24
N MET A 49 -11.91 -1.49 -12.16
CA MET A 49 -12.35 -0.12 -11.87
C MET A 49 -11.75 0.87 -12.85
N ASN A 50 -12.44 1.99 -13.09
CA ASN A 50 -11.87 3.11 -13.82
C ASN A 50 -10.77 3.79 -12.97
N VAL A 51 -9.68 4.21 -13.61
CA VAL A 51 -8.52 4.79 -12.91
C VAL A 51 -8.84 6.10 -12.18
N ASP A 52 -9.73 6.94 -12.72
CA ASP A 52 -10.09 8.21 -12.11
C ASP A 52 -10.96 8.01 -10.87
N GLU A 53 -11.94 7.09 -10.96
CA GLU A 53 -12.75 6.66 -9.82
C GLU A 53 -11.87 6.05 -8.72
N PHE A 54 -10.96 5.15 -9.11
CA PHE A 54 -10.04 4.51 -8.18
C PHE A 54 -9.14 5.55 -7.50
N LYS A 55 -8.54 6.47 -8.28
CA LYS A 55 -7.69 7.54 -7.77
C LYS A 55 -8.45 8.49 -6.83
N ALA A 56 -9.72 8.80 -7.12
CA ALA A 56 -10.56 9.58 -6.24
C ALA A 56 -10.72 8.91 -4.87
N LEU A 57 -10.93 7.59 -4.82
CA LEU A 57 -10.97 6.82 -3.56
C LEU A 57 -9.63 6.85 -2.83
N ILE A 58 -8.51 6.61 -3.53
CA ILE A 58 -7.16 6.65 -2.92
C ILE A 58 -6.85 8.02 -2.33
N ASN A 59 -7.39 9.10 -2.89
CA ASN A 59 -7.16 10.45 -2.38
C ASN A 59 -7.90 10.75 -1.06
N LEU A 60 -8.87 9.93 -0.65
CA LEU A 60 -9.61 10.08 0.61
C LEU A 60 -8.82 9.60 1.84
N THR A 61 -7.73 8.86 1.64
CA THR A 61 -6.84 8.38 2.71
C THR A 61 -5.56 9.22 2.80
N THR A 62 -4.93 9.26 3.96
CA THR A 62 -3.65 9.90 4.22
C THR A 62 -2.49 8.99 3.80
N ASP A 63 -2.37 7.79 4.39
CA ASP A 63 -1.13 7.00 4.31
C ASP A 63 -1.31 5.60 3.74
N LYS A 64 -2.45 4.95 4.00
CA LYS A 64 -2.65 3.53 3.68
C LYS A 64 -4.05 3.22 3.18
N VAL A 65 -4.10 2.29 2.24
CA VAL A 65 -5.35 1.76 1.70
C VAL A 65 -5.36 0.25 1.84
N MET A 66 -6.54 -0.30 2.12
CA MET A 66 -6.73 -1.71 2.41
C MET A 66 -7.81 -2.27 1.48
N PHE A 67 -7.55 -3.44 0.90
CA PHE A 67 -8.44 -4.07 -0.06
C PHE A 67 -8.85 -5.46 0.41
N ARG A 68 -10.09 -5.82 0.12
CA ARG A 68 -10.57 -7.20 0.23
C ARG A 68 -11.46 -7.49 -0.96
N LEU A 69 -11.04 -8.44 -1.78
CA LEU A 69 -11.85 -9.02 -2.86
C LEU A 69 -12.22 -10.43 -2.44
N GLU A 70 -13.51 -10.78 -2.48
CA GLU A 70 -13.98 -12.13 -2.21
C GLU A 70 -15.37 -12.31 -2.83
N ASN A 71 -15.61 -13.40 -3.56
CA ASN A 71 -16.91 -13.71 -4.17
C ASN A 71 -17.45 -12.56 -5.06
N ASN A 72 -16.56 -11.93 -5.82
CA ASN A 72 -16.77 -10.76 -6.67
C ASN A 72 -17.20 -9.49 -5.92
N GLN A 73 -17.02 -9.47 -4.60
CA GLN A 73 -17.29 -8.34 -3.73
C GLN A 73 -15.98 -7.67 -3.34
N ILE A 74 -15.87 -6.38 -3.61
CA ILE A 74 -14.71 -5.57 -3.26
C ILE A 74 -15.11 -4.63 -2.13
N SER A 75 -14.27 -4.58 -1.10
CA SER A 75 -14.31 -3.56 -0.06
C SER A 75 -12.96 -2.85 0.00
N ILE A 76 -13.00 -1.53 0.05
CA ILE A 76 -11.83 -0.66 0.10
C ILE A 76 -11.94 0.20 1.37
N LEU A 77 -10.92 0.10 2.21
CA LEU A 77 -10.81 0.88 3.44
C LEU A 77 -9.59 1.82 3.35
N GLY A 78 -9.67 2.96 4.01
CA GLY A 78 -8.55 3.88 4.20
C GLY A 78 -7.89 3.69 5.56
N ASP A 79 -7.29 4.78 6.06
CA ASP A 79 -6.72 4.82 7.40
C ASP A 79 -7.76 4.43 8.46
N THR A 80 -7.28 3.83 9.55
CA THR A 80 -8.09 3.35 10.67
C THR A 80 -9.25 2.44 10.25
N ARG A 81 -9.15 1.76 9.09
CA ARG A 81 -10.20 0.88 8.52
C ARG A 81 -11.50 1.63 8.19
N ASN A 82 -11.43 2.93 7.90
CA ASN A 82 -12.60 3.70 7.46
C ASN A 82 -13.06 3.23 6.08
N LEU A 83 -14.34 2.94 5.92
CA LEU A 83 -14.89 2.49 4.64
C LEU A 83 -14.82 3.61 3.60
N LEU A 84 -14.14 3.34 2.48
CA LEU A 84 -14.10 4.23 1.32
C LEU A 84 -15.06 3.76 0.23
N TYR A 85 -15.14 2.45 0.00
CA TYR A 85 -15.98 1.87 -1.03
C TYR A 85 -16.36 0.43 -0.71
N SER A 86 -17.59 0.06 -1.05
CA SER A 86 -18.03 -1.34 -1.12
C SER A 86 -19.09 -1.49 -2.21
N ASN A 87 -19.00 -2.55 -2.99
CA ASN A 87 -20.04 -2.91 -3.97
C ASN A 87 -21.11 -3.86 -3.39
N SER A 88 -21.00 -4.22 -2.12
CA SER A 88 -21.97 -5.04 -1.39
C SER A 88 -22.26 -4.46 0.00
N LYS A 89 -23.20 -5.07 0.74
CA LYS A 89 -23.48 -4.69 2.12
C LYS A 89 -22.23 -4.89 2.97
N PHE A 90 -21.59 -3.79 3.34
CA PHE A 90 -20.40 -3.83 4.18
C PHE A 90 -20.78 -4.19 5.62
N ILE A 91 -20.08 -5.18 6.18
CA ILE A 91 -20.19 -5.54 7.58
C ILE A 91 -18.81 -5.30 8.20
N VAL A 92 -18.73 -4.28 9.06
CA VAL A 92 -17.52 -4.01 9.84
C VAL A 92 -17.21 -5.28 10.63
N SER A 93 -16.14 -5.96 10.22
CA SER A 93 -15.79 -7.26 10.75
C SER A 93 -14.27 -7.34 10.98
N ASN A 94 -13.88 -8.33 11.76
CA ASN A 94 -12.50 -8.77 12.00
C ASN A 94 -11.86 -9.42 10.75
N GLN A 95 -12.43 -9.23 9.57
CA GLN A 95 -11.88 -9.72 8.31
C GLN A 95 -10.50 -9.10 8.04
N VAL A 96 -9.61 -9.92 7.48
CA VAL A 96 -8.29 -9.50 7.03
C VAL A 96 -8.39 -8.81 5.68
N PHE A 97 -7.75 -7.65 5.58
CA PHE A 97 -7.60 -6.87 4.36
C PHE A 97 -6.12 -6.81 3.98
N HIS A 98 -5.87 -6.60 2.70
CA HIS A 98 -4.56 -6.42 2.11
C HIS A 98 -4.21 -4.94 2.09
N MET A 99 -3.29 -4.52 2.97
CA MET A 99 -2.87 -3.14 3.13
C MET A 99 -1.68 -2.81 2.23
N TYR A 100 -1.73 -1.65 1.58
CA TYR A 100 -0.63 -1.04 0.85
C TYR A 100 -0.45 0.41 1.30
N SER A 101 0.77 0.92 1.15
CA SER A 101 1.03 2.35 1.24
C SER A 101 0.36 3.09 0.09
N LYS A 102 -0.32 4.20 0.39
CA LYS A 102 -0.93 5.10 -0.60
C LYS A 102 0.08 5.52 -1.67
N SER A 103 1.32 5.82 -1.26
CA SER A 103 2.40 6.22 -2.17
C SER A 103 2.66 5.15 -3.25
N LYS A 104 2.72 3.86 -2.87
CA LYS A 104 2.92 2.75 -3.82
C LYS A 104 1.75 2.55 -4.77
N VAL A 105 0.52 2.74 -4.29
CA VAL A 105 -0.65 2.68 -5.17
C VAL A 105 -0.60 3.83 -6.18
N LEU A 106 -0.30 5.06 -5.75
CA LEU A 106 -0.18 6.20 -6.66
C LEU A 106 1.00 6.07 -7.63
N GLU A 107 2.13 5.50 -7.19
CA GLU A 107 3.27 5.15 -8.04
C GLU A 107 2.83 4.21 -9.16
N LEU A 108 2.11 3.12 -8.82
CA LEU A 108 1.54 2.18 -9.79
C LEU A 108 0.63 2.88 -10.80
N LEU A 109 -0.30 3.72 -10.34
CA LEU A 109 -1.23 4.43 -11.24
C LEU A 109 -0.47 5.32 -12.24
N ASN A 110 0.60 5.98 -11.78
CA ASN A 110 1.37 6.89 -12.60
C ASN A 110 2.21 6.18 -13.67
N ILE A 111 2.82 5.03 -13.33
CA ILE A 111 3.63 4.27 -14.29
C ILE A 111 2.78 3.44 -15.25
N GLY A 112 1.63 2.93 -14.79
CA GLY A 112 0.78 2.02 -15.54
C GLY A 112 0.05 2.67 -16.71
N LYS A 113 -0.20 3.98 -16.66
CA LYS A 113 -0.77 4.81 -17.74
C LYS A 113 -1.99 4.19 -18.45
N SER A 114 -2.78 3.41 -17.71
CA SER A 114 -3.99 2.75 -18.18
C SER A 114 -5.22 3.42 -17.57
N LEU A 115 -6.33 3.44 -18.31
CA LEU A 115 -7.63 3.89 -17.80
C LEU A 115 -8.30 2.87 -16.87
N ILE A 116 -7.71 1.68 -16.78
CA ILE A 116 -8.27 0.51 -16.10
C ILE A 116 -7.32 0.07 -14.99
N VAL A 117 -7.87 -0.08 -13.79
CA VAL A 117 -7.23 -0.72 -12.63
C VAL A 117 -7.89 -2.08 -12.43
N THR A 118 -7.07 -3.13 -12.32
CA THR A 118 -7.55 -4.49 -12.04
C THR A 118 -7.13 -4.87 -10.62
N LEU A 119 -8.10 -5.18 -9.78
CA LEU A 119 -7.93 -5.69 -8.43
C LEU A 119 -8.05 -7.21 -8.50
N GLU A 120 -7.03 -7.93 -8.04
CA GLU A 120 -6.86 -9.35 -8.34
C GLU A 120 -6.65 -10.15 -7.06
N ASN A 121 -7.30 -11.31 -6.93
CA ASN A 121 -6.84 -12.36 -6.04
C ASN A 121 -6.06 -13.38 -6.84
N ARG A 122 -4.87 -13.70 -6.35
CA ARG A 122 -4.08 -14.87 -6.72
C ARG A 122 -4.15 -15.84 -5.54
N LYS A 123 -3.51 -17.00 -5.69
CA LYS A 123 -3.60 -18.09 -4.71
C LYS A 123 -3.41 -17.64 -3.24
N ASN A 124 -2.39 -16.83 -2.98
CA ASN A 124 -2.02 -16.40 -1.62
C ASN A 124 -1.82 -14.88 -1.48
N VAL A 125 -2.03 -14.11 -2.55
CA VAL A 125 -1.78 -12.66 -2.55
C VAL A 125 -2.93 -11.94 -3.23
N PHE A 126 -3.18 -10.73 -2.75
CA PHE A 126 -3.96 -9.75 -3.48
C PHE A 126 -3.00 -8.92 -4.32
N SER A 127 -3.43 -8.50 -5.49
CA SER A 127 -2.61 -7.74 -6.44
C SER A 127 -3.41 -6.59 -7.05
N ILE A 128 -2.71 -5.51 -7.41
CA ILE A 128 -3.30 -4.40 -8.17
C ILE A 128 -2.53 -4.25 -9.46
N THR A 129 -3.18 -4.41 -10.60
CA THR A 129 -2.55 -4.33 -11.92
C THR A 129 -3.07 -3.11 -12.69
N VAL A 130 -2.14 -2.33 -13.24
CA VAL A 130 -2.43 -1.17 -14.11
C VAL A 130 -1.47 -1.20 -15.29
N GLY A 131 -2.01 -1.40 -16.50
CA GLY A 131 -1.18 -1.61 -17.69
C GLY A 131 -0.33 -2.88 -17.55
N ASP A 132 0.98 -2.71 -17.72
CA ASP A 132 1.97 -3.80 -17.68
C ASP A 132 2.63 -3.98 -16.30
N TYR A 133 2.15 -3.27 -15.27
CA TYR A 133 2.71 -3.31 -13.91
C TYR A 133 1.72 -3.87 -12.91
N THR A 134 2.23 -4.63 -11.93
CA THR A 134 1.46 -5.24 -10.87
C THR A 134 2.08 -4.94 -9.50
N LEU A 135 1.28 -4.41 -8.58
CA LEU A 135 1.64 -4.16 -7.19
C LEU A 135 1.28 -5.37 -6.34
N GLU A 136 2.28 -5.90 -5.63
CA GLU A 136 2.21 -7.10 -4.78
C GLU A 136 2.79 -6.80 -3.39
N MET A 137 2.88 -7.81 -2.53
CA MET A 137 3.47 -7.73 -1.18
C MET A 137 2.73 -6.78 -0.23
N SER A 138 1.40 -6.96 -0.12
CA SER A 138 0.61 -6.33 0.94
C SER A 138 0.96 -6.87 2.33
N ASN A 139 0.63 -6.07 3.34
CA ASN A 139 0.56 -6.54 4.72
C ASN A 139 -0.88 -6.89 5.10
N PRO A 140 -1.12 -7.96 5.88
CA PRO A 140 -2.45 -8.28 6.36
C PRO A 140 -2.86 -7.35 7.51
N CYS A 141 -4.06 -6.76 7.41
CA CYS A 141 -4.67 -5.95 8.45
C CYS A 141 -6.08 -6.47 8.79
N PRO A 142 -6.34 -6.96 10.03
CA PRO A 142 -5.41 -7.19 11.13
C PRO A 142 -4.40 -8.33 10.88
N PRO A 143 -3.29 -8.41 11.65
CA PRO A 143 -2.94 -7.57 12.81
C PRO A 143 -2.12 -6.32 12.49
N PHE A 144 -1.55 -6.21 11.28
CA PHE A 144 -0.64 -5.11 10.93
C PHE A 144 -1.41 -4.00 10.23
N CYS A 145 -2.08 -3.16 11.03
CA CYS A 145 -2.92 -2.06 10.55
C CYS A 145 -2.30 -0.68 10.75
N ASP A 146 -1.15 -0.59 11.42
CA ASP A 146 -0.49 0.65 11.84
C ASP A 146 0.70 1.00 10.95
#